data_AF-A0A8K1D4Z2-F1
#
_entry.id   AF-A0A8K1D4Z2-F1
#
_cell.length_a   1.000
_cell.length_b   1.000
_cell.length_c   1.000
_cell.angle_alpha   90.00
_cell.angle_beta   90.00
_cell.angle_gamma   90.00
#
_symmetry.space_group_name_H-M   'P 1'
#
loop_
_entity.id
_entity.type
_entity.pdbx_description
1 polymer ?
#
loop_
_entity_poly.entity_id
_entity_poly.type
_entity_poly.pdbx_seq_one_letter_code
_entity_poly.pdbx_strand_id
1 'polypeptide(L)'
;FNKMTVEYVFERMMGMRWKCKVMLEDEFIAEAVGVKKSVKHEAAEEAVKILKKTQPTVVNNLKKGTVEDVISRNEIRGRSAEEAFKQKIKEDNIGNQILRKMGWTGGGLGKDGEGIREPISVKEQFKREGLGLDVERVNRIAKRDIEEIIRNYARSDSHIDLTFSRELTMDERKQIHQIAQKYGLKSKSHGQGHNRYLVVSRKRRKEDLLDQLKQEGQVGHYELIMPQAN
;
A
#
# COMPACT_ATOMS: atom_id res chain seq x y z
N PHE A 1 12.93 2.99 -15.89
CA PHE A 1 14.16 3.49 -15.24
C PHE A 1 15.20 3.93 -16.25
N ASN A 2 15.14 3.48 -17.51
CA ASN A 2 15.96 4.03 -18.57
C ASN A 2 15.11 4.30 -19.83
N LYS A 3 15.47 5.31 -20.63
CA LYS A 3 14.85 5.63 -21.93
C LYS A 3 15.78 5.24 -23.08
N MET A 4 16.51 4.13 -22.93
CA MET A 4 17.35 3.62 -24.02
C MET A 4 16.49 3.18 -25.21
N THR A 5 16.96 3.47 -26.41
CA THR A 5 16.37 2.99 -27.66
C THR A 5 16.82 1.56 -27.94
N VAL A 6 15.87 0.66 -28.23
CA VAL A 6 16.16 -0.72 -28.62
C VAL A 6 15.78 -0.90 -30.07
N GLU A 7 16.75 -1.27 -30.90
CA GLU A 7 16.56 -1.48 -32.33
C GLU A 7 16.82 -2.93 -32.72
N TYR A 8 16.07 -3.41 -33.73
CA TYR A 8 16.19 -4.77 -34.25
C TYR A 8 16.54 -4.71 -35.73
N VAL A 9 17.73 -5.18 -36.09
CA VAL A 9 18.20 -5.25 -37.47
C VAL A 9 18.01 -6.66 -38.00
N PHE A 10 17.31 -6.79 -39.13
CA PHE A 10 17.02 -8.09 -39.76
C PHE A 10 17.81 -8.27 -41.04
N GLU A 11 18.56 -9.36 -41.12
CA GLU A 11 19.35 -9.76 -42.29
C GLU A 11 18.80 -11.08 -42.82
N ARG A 12 18.47 -11.12 -44.12
CA ARG A 12 18.02 -12.35 -44.78
C ARG A 12 19.22 -13.25 -45.08
N MET A 13 19.15 -14.51 -44.66
CA MET A 13 20.18 -15.52 -44.95
C MET A 13 19.71 -16.52 -46.02
N MET A 14 20.58 -17.47 -46.38
CA MET A 14 20.24 -18.54 -47.32
C MET A 14 19.04 -19.37 -46.83
N GLY A 15 18.12 -19.69 -47.75
CA GLY A 15 16.89 -20.43 -47.46
C GLY A 15 15.83 -19.59 -46.72
N MET A 16 15.14 -20.22 -45.77
CA MET A 16 14.09 -19.59 -44.93
C MET A 16 14.62 -19.00 -43.61
N ARG A 17 15.94 -18.84 -43.48
CA ARG A 17 16.60 -18.37 -42.25
C ARG A 17 16.78 -16.85 -42.27
N TRP A 18 16.63 -16.25 -41.11
CA TRP A 18 16.81 -14.83 -40.84
C TRP A 18 17.78 -14.67 -39.70
N LYS A 19 18.63 -13.65 -39.77
CA LYS A 19 19.49 -13.20 -38.68
C LYS A 19 18.89 -11.93 -38.10
N CYS A 20 18.76 -11.86 -36.78
CA CYS A 20 18.27 -10.68 -36.07
C CYS A 20 19.34 -10.22 -35.10
N LYS A 21 19.74 -8.96 -35.20
CA LYS A 21 20.67 -8.30 -34.27
C LYS A 21 19.89 -7.34 -33.38
N VAL A 22 20.17 -7.35 -32.09
CA VAL A 22 19.60 -6.42 -31.11
C VAL A 22 20.64 -5.35 -30.79
N MET A 23 20.28 -4.10 -31.04
CA MET A 23 21.08 -2.92 -30.75
C MET A 23 20.44 -2.14 -29.61
N LEU A 24 21.26 -1.59 -28.71
CA LEU A 24 20.85 -0.75 -27.60
C LEU A 24 21.68 0.53 -27.66
N GLU A 25 21.04 1.68 -27.90
CA GLU A 25 21.74 2.97 -28.14
C GLU A 25 22.86 2.86 -29.20
N ASP A 26 22.55 2.22 -30.33
CA ASP A 26 23.50 1.95 -31.43
C ASP A 26 24.67 0.99 -31.11
N GLU A 27 24.72 0.42 -29.90
CA GLU A 27 25.67 -0.65 -29.55
C GLU A 27 25.09 -2.04 -29.75
N PHE A 28 25.90 -2.94 -30.29
CA PHE A 28 25.52 -4.33 -30.52
C PHE A 28 25.51 -5.12 -29.22
N ILE A 29 24.38 -5.75 -28.90
CA ILE A 29 24.23 -6.57 -27.68
C ILE A 29 24.26 -8.06 -28.00
N ALA A 30 23.40 -8.51 -28.93
CA ALA A 30 23.25 -9.93 -29.24
C ALA A 30 22.73 -10.15 -30.66
N GLU A 31 22.91 -11.38 -31.15
CA GLU A 31 22.31 -11.85 -32.39
C GLU A 31 21.72 -13.24 -32.25
N ALA A 32 20.66 -13.51 -33.01
CA ALA A 32 20.13 -14.86 -33.18
C ALA A 32 19.85 -15.15 -34.65
N VAL A 33 19.87 -16.45 -35.00
CA VAL A 33 19.58 -16.94 -36.34
C VAL A 33 18.47 -17.96 -36.27
N GLY A 34 17.34 -17.67 -36.89
CA GLY A 34 16.14 -18.49 -36.80
C GLY A 34 15.17 -18.26 -37.93
N VAL A 35 13.93 -18.68 -37.73
CA VAL A 35 12.83 -18.44 -38.68
C VAL A 35 12.30 -17.02 -38.46
N LYS A 36 11.85 -16.34 -39.52
CA LYS A 36 11.36 -14.94 -39.45
C LYS A 36 10.37 -14.67 -38.31
N LYS A 37 9.55 -15.66 -37.95
CA LYS A 37 8.52 -15.55 -36.89
C LYS A 37 9.11 -15.56 -35.46
N SER A 38 10.17 -16.34 -35.22
CA SER A 38 10.73 -16.57 -33.87
C SER A 38 12.02 -15.80 -33.61
N VAL A 39 12.80 -15.49 -34.65
CA VAL A 39 14.15 -14.92 -34.54
C VAL A 39 14.24 -13.64 -33.72
N LYS A 40 13.18 -12.80 -33.73
CA LYS A 40 13.13 -11.58 -32.90
C LYS A 40 13.11 -11.90 -31.41
N HIS A 41 12.34 -12.92 -31.02
CA HIS A 41 12.22 -13.33 -29.62
C HIS A 41 13.50 -14.02 -29.15
N GLU A 42 14.07 -14.88 -30.00
CA GLU A 42 15.36 -15.55 -29.72
C GLU A 42 16.49 -14.53 -29.52
N ALA A 43 16.58 -13.52 -30.40
CA ALA A 43 17.59 -12.47 -30.27
C ALA A 43 17.38 -11.61 -29.01
N ALA A 44 16.12 -11.33 -28.66
CA ALA A 44 15.78 -10.61 -27.43
C ALA A 44 16.11 -11.42 -26.17
N GLU A 45 15.90 -12.74 -26.18
CA GLU A 45 16.21 -13.61 -25.05
C GLU A 45 17.71 -13.69 -24.78
N GLU A 46 18.53 -13.82 -25.83
CA GLU A 46 19.98 -13.81 -25.69
C GLU A 46 20.50 -12.43 -25.25
N ALA A 47 19.92 -11.33 -25.77
CA ALA A 47 20.23 -9.98 -25.31
C ALA A 47 19.92 -9.80 -23.81
N VAL A 48 18.77 -10.27 -23.33
CA VAL A 48 18.40 -10.21 -21.91
C VAL A 48 19.37 -11.04 -21.05
N LYS A 49 19.81 -12.19 -21.54
CA LYS A 49 20.76 -13.06 -20.83
C LYS A 49 22.13 -12.41 -20.68
N ILE A 50 22.62 -11.72 -21.71
CA ILE A 50 23.88 -10.96 -21.66
C ILE A 50 23.72 -9.76 -20.71
N LEU A 51 22.68 -8.97 -20.87
CA LEU A 51 22.44 -7.78 -20.05
C LEU A 51 22.30 -8.12 -18.56
N LYS A 52 21.64 -9.23 -18.21
CA LYS A 52 21.54 -9.71 -16.82
C LYS A 52 22.89 -10.07 -16.19
N LYS A 53 23.90 -10.41 -16.99
CA LYS A 53 25.26 -10.72 -16.51
C LYS A 53 26.13 -9.48 -16.33
N THR A 54 25.83 -8.41 -17.05
CA THR A 54 26.67 -7.21 -17.05
C THR A 54 26.05 -6.05 -16.28
N GLN A 55 24.71 -6.00 -16.20
CA GLN A 55 23.97 -4.87 -15.67
C GLN A 55 23.10 -5.26 -14.46
N PRO A 56 23.06 -4.43 -13.40
CA PRO A 56 22.12 -4.59 -12.30
C PRO A 56 20.68 -4.50 -12.79
N THR A 57 19.83 -5.44 -12.36
CA THR A 57 18.42 -5.50 -12.76
C THR A 57 17.54 -5.14 -11.57
N VAL A 58 16.73 -4.10 -11.72
CA VAL A 58 15.69 -3.78 -10.74
C VAL A 58 14.48 -4.63 -11.03
N VAL A 59 14.16 -5.55 -10.13
CA VAL A 59 12.93 -6.34 -10.17
C VAL A 59 11.90 -5.73 -9.24
N ASN A 60 10.65 -5.76 -9.68
CA ASN A 60 9.53 -5.41 -8.84
C ASN A 60 8.98 -6.68 -8.20
N ASN A 61 9.41 -6.94 -6.97
CA ASN A 61 8.83 -7.91 -6.08
C ASN A 61 7.55 -7.33 -5.47
N LEU A 62 6.56 -7.05 -6.33
CA LEU A 62 5.17 -7.11 -5.93
C LEU A 62 4.89 -8.58 -5.56
N LYS A 63 5.46 -9.07 -4.45
CA LYS A 63 4.70 -9.96 -3.59
C LYS A 63 3.41 -9.18 -3.39
N LYS A 64 2.33 -9.62 -4.04
CA LYS A 64 0.96 -9.32 -3.61
C LYS A 64 1.08 -9.35 -2.10
N GLY A 65 0.93 -8.20 -1.44
CA GLY A 65 1.26 -8.07 -0.02
C GLY A 65 0.80 -9.33 0.69
N THR A 66 1.69 -9.94 1.47
CA THR A 66 1.32 -10.99 2.41
C THR A 66 -0.04 -10.60 2.98
N VAL A 67 -1.01 -11.51 2.93
CA VAL A 67 -2.43 -11.23 3.23
C VAL A 67 -2.59 -10.48 4.57
N GLU A 68 -1.60 -10.62 5.44
CA GLU A 68 -1.40 -9.96 6.73
C GLU A 68 -1.25 -8.42 6.70
N ASP A 69 -0.81 -7.80 5.61
CA ASP A 69 -0.60 -6.33 5.52
C ASP A 69 -1.77 -5.57 4.87
N VAL A 70 -2.88 -6.25 4.60
CA VAL A 70 -4.05 -5.65 3.95
C VAL A 70 -4.99 -5.08 4.99
N ILE A 71 -5.11 -3.76 5.02
CA ILE A 71 -6.01 -3.05 5.94
C ILE A 71 -7.47 -3.31 5.52
N SER A 72 -8.17 -4.09 6.33
CA SER A 72 -9.58 -4.43 6.20
C SER A 72 -10.51 -3.33 6.74
N ARG A 73 -11.79 -3.37 6.37
CA ARG A 73 -12.81 -2.45 6.91
C ARG A 73 -12.87 -2.50 8.44
N ASN A 74 -12.71 -3.70 9.02
CA ASN A 74 -12.84 -3.89 10.47
C ASN A 74 -11.64 -3.33 11.24
N GLU A 75 -10.42 -3.44 10.72
CA GLU A 75 -9.24 -2.86 11.35
C GLU A 75 -9.26 -1.33 11.38
N ILE A 76 -9.85 -0.70 10.34
CA ILE A 76 -10.04 0.75 10.33
C ILE A 76 -11.02 1.17 11.44
N ARG A 77 -12.08 0.39 11.67
CA ARG A 77 -13.07 0.65 12.71
C ARG A 77 -12.55 0.38 14.13
N GLY A 78 -11.81 -0.71 14.32
CA GLY A 78 -11.34 -1.17 15.64
C GLY A 78 -10.46 -0.16 16.37
N ARG A 79 -9.66 0.63 15.62
CA ARG A 79 -8.81 1.69 16.20
C ARG A 79 -9.61 2.84 16.83
N SER A 80 -10.77 3.16 16.27
CA SER A 80 -11.69 4.20 16.77
C SER A 80 -12.30 3.82 18.12
N ALA A 81 -12.61 2.52 18.31
CA ALA A 81 -13.14 2.02 19.57
C ALA A 81 -12.13 2.21 20.71
N GLU A 82 -10.86 1.83 20.50
CA GLU A 82 -9.79 2.01 21.50
C GLU A 82 -9.52 3.49 21.85
N GLU A 83 -9.58 4.40 20.88
CA GLU A 83 -9.45 5.84 21.18
C GLU A 83 -10.66 6.41 21.92
N ALA A 84 -11.88 5.96 21.61
CA ALA A 84 -13.08 6.33 22.37
C ALA A 84 -12.99 5.87 23.83
N PHE A 85 -12.40 4.70 24.09
CA PHE A 85 -12.11 4.24 25.46
C PHE A 85 -11.03 5.07 26.18
N LYS A 86 -10.13 5.73 25.45
CA LYS A 86 -9.06 6.57 26.01
C LYS A 86 -9.50 8.01 26.29
N GLN A 87 -10.60 8.48 25.71
CA GLN A 87 -11.08 9.84 25.92
C GLN A 87 -11.75 9.97 27.30
N LYS A 88 -10.96 10.35 28.32
CA LYS A 88 -11.48 10.84 29.59
C LYS A 88 -12.36 12.07 29.35
N ILE A 89 -13.50 12.15 30.04
CA ILE A 89 -14.34 13.36 30.06
C ILE A 89 -13.46 14.51 30.58
N LYS A 90 -13.27 15.54 29.75
CA LYS A 90 -12.46 16.71 30.09
C LYS A 90 -13.10 17.50 31.25
N GLU A 91 -12.29 18.27 31.98
CA GLU A 91 -12.73 19.03 33.17
C GLU A 91 -13.65 20.21 32.84
N ASP A 92 -13.65 20.67 31.60
CA ASP A 92 -14.55 21.70 31.06
C ASP A 92 -15.96 21.17 30.74
N ASN A 93 -16.17 19.84 30.77
CA ASN A 93 -17.49 19.26 30.57
C ASN A 93 -18.40 19.55 31.77
N ILE A 94 -19.62 20.02 31.49
CA ILE A 94 -20.62 20.39 32.51
C ILE A 94 -20.85 19.25 33.51
N GLY A 95 -20.94 18.00 33.05
CA GLY A 95 -21.11 16.83 33.92
C GLY A 95 -19.92 16.61 34.85
N ASN A 96 -18.69 16.78 34.36
CA ASN A 96 -17.47 16.67 35.18
C ASN A 96 -17.42 17.77 36.25
N GLN A 97 -17.77 19.01 35.88
CA GLN A 97 -17.84 20.11 36.84
C GLN A 97 -18.91 19.87 37.92
N ILE A 98 -20.07 19.32 37.56
CA ILE A 98 -21.12 18.96 38.52
C ILE A 98 -20.62 17.85 39.46
N LEU A 99 -20.01 16.78 38.93
CA LEU A 99 -19.49 15.68 39.73
C LEU A 99 -18.43 16.18 40.73
N ARG A 100 -17.51 17.04 40.30
CA ARG A 100 -16.51 17.65 41.19
C ARG A 100 -17.13 18.54 42.26
N LYS A 101 -18.14 19.34 41.90
CA LYS A 101 -18.90 20.15 42.87
C LYS A 101 -19.65 19.30 43.89
N MET A 102 -19.96 18.05 43.56
CA MET A 102 -20.55 17.06 44.46
C MET A 102 -19.51 16.22 45.21
N GLY A 103 -18.22 16.59 45.16
CA GLY A 103 -17.15 15.94 45.92
C GLY A 103 -16.48 14.76 45.22
N TRP A 104 -16.80 14.48 43.95
CA TRP A 104 -16.12 13.42 43.20
C TRP A 104 -14.72 13.87 42.75
N THR A 105 -13.69 13.14 43.18
CA THR A 105 -12.27 13.43 42.88
C THR A 105 -11.69 12.54 41.77
N GLY A 106 -12.53 11.76 41.09
CA GLY A 106 -12.14 10.77 40.08
C GLY A 106 -12.25 9.32 40.58
N GLY A 107 -12.15 8.34 39.68
CA GLY A 107 -12.35 6.92 39.99
C GLY A 107 -13.80 6.47 39.84
N GLY A 108 -14.17 5.35 40.48
CA GLY A 108 -15.56 4.87 40.50
C GLY A 108 -16.49 5.80 41.28
N LEU A 109 -17.77 5.85 40.91
CA LEU A 109 -18.77 6.68 41.61
C LEU A 109 -19.35 5.93 42.82
N GLY A 110 -19.35 6.54 44.01
CA GLY A 110 -19.89 5.92 45.23
C GLY A 110 -19.11 6.37 46.46
N LYS A 111 -19.59 6.04 47.66
CA LYS A 111 -19.02 6.51 48.93
C LYS A 111 -17.55 6.12 49.09
N ASP A 112 -17.21 4.89 48.68
CA ASP A 112 -15.86 4.32 48.74
C ASP A 112 -15.26 4.11 47.34
N GLY A 113 -15.79 4.79 46.32
CA GLY A 113 -15.34 4.62 44.93
C GLY A 113 -15.72 3.27 44.30
N GLU A 114 -16.72 2.60 44.86
CA GLU A 114 -17.21 1.26 44.49
C GLU A 114 -17.86 1.17 43.09
N GLY A 115 -18.26 2.30 42.52
CA GLY A 115 -18.88 2.32 41.20
C GLY A 115 -17.93 2.01 40.07
N ILE A 116 -18.51 1.91 38.87
CA ILE A 116 -17.75 1.54 37.68
C ILE A 116 -16.76 2.66 37.33
N ARG A 117 -15.47 2.36 37.50
CA ARG A 117 -14.37 3.27 37.16
C ARG A 117 -14.15 3.35 35.65
N GLU A 118 -14.31 2.24 34.96
CA GLU A 118 -14.09 2.15 33.52
C GLU A 118 -15.40 2.43 32.77
N PRO A 119 -15.37 3.15 31.64
CA PRO A 119 -16.56 3.38 30.84
C PRO A 119 -17.25 2.04 30.50
N ILE A 120 -18.57 1.98 30.64
CA ILE A 120 -19.33 0.78 30.30
C ILE A 120 -19.14 0.51 28.81
N SER A 121 -18.49 -0.61 28.49
CA SER A 121 -18.31 -1.06 27.11
C SER A 121 -19.67 -1.39 26.49
N VAL A 122 -19.96 -0.82 25.32
CA VAL A 122 -21.10 -1.27 24.51
C VAL A 122 -20.81 -2.71 24.10
N LYS A 123 -21.57 -3.67 24.64
CA LYS A 123 -21.52 -5.05 24.16
C LYS A 123 -22.15 -5.07 22.77
N GLU A 124 -21.35 -5.27 21.72
CA GLU A 124 -21.87 -5.42 20.36
C GLU A 124 -22.78 -6.65 20.31
N GLN A 125 -24.09 -6.42 20.24
CA GLN A 125 -25.09 -7.48 20.18
C GLN A 125 -25.24 -7.95 18.73
N PHE A 126 -24.56 -9.03 18.37
CA PHE A 126 -24.51 -9.55 17.00
C PHE A 126 -25.78 -10.29 16.54
N LYS A 127 -26.86 -10.29 17.32
CA LYS A 127 -28.17 -10.80 16.88
C LYS A 127 -29.29 -9.88 17.37
N ARG A 128 -30.13 -9.51 16.39
CA ARG A 128 -31.35 -8.68 16.44
C ARG A 128 -31.96 -8.53 17.84
N GLU A 129 -31.89 -7.32 18.41
CA GLU A 129 -33.03 -6.49 18.87
C GLU A 129 -32.59 -5.36 19.82
N GLY A 130 -32.87 -4.09 19.45
CA GLY A 130 -32.74 -2.88 20.30
C GLY A 130 -32.61 -1.55 19.51
N LEU A 131 -33.21 -0.47 20.04
CA LEU A 131 -33.79 0.67 19.30
C LEU A 131 -32.86 1.58 18.46
N GLY A 132 -33.12 1.59 17.14
CA GLY A 132 -32.73 2.65 16.20
C GLY A 132 -31.55 2.35 15.26
N LEU A 133 -31.11 1.09 15.16
CA LEU A 133 -29.94 0.71 14.37
C LEU A 133 -30.24 0.72 12.85
N ASP A 134 -29.92 1.83 12.19
CA ASP A 134 -29.70 1.83 10.75
C ASP A 134 -28.45 0.98 10.46
N VAL A 135 -28.65 -0.26 10.02
CA VAL A 135 -27.59 -1.23 9.72
C VAL A 135 -26.59 -0.67 8.69
N GLU A 136 -27.00 0.31 7.88
CA GLU A 136 -26.09 1.01 6.98
C GLU A 136 -25.09 1.92 7.70
N ARG A 137 -25.43 2.53 8.84
CA ARG A 137 -24.50 3.38 9.59
C ARG A 137 -23.38 2.59 10.25
N VAL A 138 -23.65 1.37 10.69
CA VAL A 138 -22.67 0.52 11.38
C VAL A 138 -21.58 0.01 10.43
N ASN A 139 -21.91 -0.11 9.14
CA ASN A 139 -20.98 -0.63 8.13
C ASN A 139 -20.14 0.45 7.42
N ARG A 140 -20.33 1.74 7.73
CA ARG A 140 -19.58 2.83 7.10
C ARG A 140 -18.33 3.17 7.91
N ILE A 141 -17.20 3.27 7.24
CA ILE A 141 -15.94 3.70 7.84
C ILE A 141 -15.99 5.22 8.05
N ALA A 142 -15.60 5.71 9.24
CA ALA A 142 -15.56 7.14 9.49
C ALA A 142 -14.33 7.77 8.82
N LYS A 143 -14.53 8.95 8.23
CA LYS A 143 -13.46 9.72 7.58
C LYS A 143 -12.26 9.97 8.51
N ARG A 144 -12.52 10.14 9.82
CA ARG A 144 -11.49 10.40 10.84
C ARG A 144 -10.52 9.22 10.97
N ASP A 145 -11.05 8.00 10.99
CA ASP A 145 -10.25 6.77 11.14
C ASP A 145 -9.32 6.57 9.93
N ILE A 146 -9.85 6.78 8.72
CA ILE A 146 -9.05 6.77 7.48
C ILE A 146 -7.96 7.84 7.55
N GLU A 147 -8.31 9.04 8.01
CA GLU A 147 -7.37 10.15 8.14
C GLU A 147 -6.24 9.86 9.12
N GLU A 148 -6.54 9.20 10.23
CA GLU A 148 -5.55 8.81 11.21
C GLU A 148 -4.56 7.78 10.66
N ILE A 149 -5.04 6.73 9.99
CA ILE A 149 -4.18 5.71 9.36
C ILE A 149 -3.23 6.36 8.36
N ILE A 150 -3.77 7.21 7.48
CA ILE A 150 -2.98 7.87 6.45
C ILE A 150 -1.98 8.86 7.07
N ARG A 151 -2.38 9.59 8.12
CA ARG A 151 -1.50 10.51 8.84
C ARG A 151 -0.36 9.79 9.54
N ASN A 152 -0.66 8.69 10.24
CA ASN A 152 0.35 7.90 10.95
C ASN A 152 1.32 7.28 9.96
N TYR A 153 0.83 6.80 8.81
CA TYR A 153 1.70 6.36 7.73
C TYR A 153 2.55 7.49 7.18
N ALA A 154 1.97 8.66 6.85
CA ALA A 154 2.73 9.79 6.33
C ALA A 154 3.87 10.22 7.27
N ARG A 155 3.64 10.15 8.59
CA ARG A 155 4.62 10.46 9.64
C ARG A 155 5.63 9.33 9.92
N SER A 156 5.29 8.09 9.61
CA SER A 156 6.25 6.97 9.72
C SER A 156 7.37 7.12 8.68
N ASP A 157 8.48 6.41 8.88
CA ASP A 157 9.51 6.18 7.85
C ASP A 157 9.32 4.81 7.16
N SER A 158 8.10 4.26 7.20
CA SER A 158 7.82 2.98 6.56
C SER A 158 8.06 3.05 5.04
N HIS A 159 8.81 2.07 4.55
CA HIS A 159 9.14 1.86 3.15
C HIS A 159 8.11 1.00 2.40
N ILE A 160 7.18 0.41 3.14
CA ILE A 160 6.14 -0.49 2.62
C ILE A 160 4.90 0.34 2.25
N ASP A 161 4.22 -0.02 1.16
CA ASP A 161 3.00 0.65 0.73
C ASP A 161 1.80 0.19 1.57
N LEU A 162 0.90 1.11 1.92
CA LEU A 162 -0.36 0.76 2.57
C LEU A 162 -1.33 0.16 1.57
N THR A 163 -1.75 -1.07 1.79
CA THR A 163 -2.76 -1.74 0.96
C THR A 163 -4.09 -1.83 1.70
N PHE A 164 -5.16 -1.40 1.04
CA PHE A 164 -6.52 -1.49 1.55
C PHE A 164 -7.29 -2.64 0.90
N SER A 165 -8.14 -3.29 1.69
CA SER A 165 -8.98 -4.40 1.26
C SER A 165 -9.91 -4.03 0.09
N ARG A 166 -10.30 -5.05 -0.65
CA ARG A 166 -11.19 -4.96 -1.82
C ARG A 166 -12.64 -4.70 -1.44
N GLU A 167 -12.99 -4.91 -0.18
CA GLU A 167 -14.36 -4.75 0.36
C GLU A 167 -14.80 -3.29 0.49
N LEU A 168 -13.89 -2.34 0.29
CA LEU A 168 -14.19 -0.91 0.36
C LEU A 168 -15.10 -0.45 -0.77
N THR A 169 -16.07 0.40 -0.43
CA THR A 169 -16.99 1.03 -1.38
C THR A 169 -16.29 2.09 -2.23
N MET A 170 -16.95 2.52 -3.32
CA MET A 170 -16.45 3.60 -4.18
C MET A 170 -16.24 4.91 -3.41
N ASP A 171 -17.16 5.26 -2.50
CA ASP A 171 -17.07 6.48 -1.71
C ASP A 171 -15.93 6.41 -0.68
N GLU A 172 -15.75 5.28 0.00
CA GLU A 172 -14.62 5.06 0.92
C GLU A 172 -13.28 5.18 0.17
N ARG A 173 -13.18 4.57 -1.02
CA ARG A 173 -11.99 4.69 -1.88
C ARG A 173 -11.73 6.15 -2.28
N LYS A 174 -12.78 6.90 -2.63
CA LYS A 174 -12.68 8.33 -2.96
C LYS A 174 -12.19 9.14 -1.77
N GLN A 175 -12.67 8.86 -0.57
CA GLN A 175 -12.20 9.50 0.67
C GLN A 175 -10.71 9.21 0.92
N ILE A 176 -10.28 7.95 0.78
CA ILE A 176 -8.87 7.57 0.91
C ILE A 176 -8.01 8.33 -0.11
N HIS A 177 -8.43 8.40 -1.37
CA HIS A 177 -7.72 9.15 -2.39
C HIS A 177 -7.54 10.64 -2.04
N GLN A 178 -8.62 11.30 -1.60
CA GLN A 178 -8.60 12.71 -1.19
C GLN A 178 -7.67 12.95 0.00
N ILE A 179 -7.74 12.10 1.02
CA ILE A 179 -6.92 12.23 2.22
C ILE A 179 -5.45 11.93 1.92
N ALA A 180 -5.16 10.86 1.17
CA ALA A 180 -3.79 10.55 0.74
C ALA A 180 -3.17 11.73 -0.01
N GLN A 181 -3.91 12.36 -0.91
CA GLN A 181 -3.45 13.56 -1.62
C GLN A 181 -3.18 14.73 -0.67
N LYS A 182 -4.05 14.96 0.32
CA LYS A 182 -3.87 16.00 1.37
C LYS A 182 -2.56 15.84 2.13
N TYR A 183 -2.15 14.59 2.42
CA TYR A 183 -0.88 14.28 3.09
C TYR A 183 0.31 14.12 2.14
N GLY A 184 0.17 14.52 0.88
CA GLY A 184 1.27 14.47 -0.10
C GLY A 184 1.61 13.06 -0.58
N LEU A 185 0.80 12.05 -0.26
CA LEU A 185 0.99 10.67 -0.68
C LEU A 185 0.41 10.43 -2.07
N LYS A 186 0.81 9.32 -2.68
CA LYS A 186 0.27 8.81 -3.94
C LYS A 186 -0.72 7.70 -3.63
N SER A 187 -1.84 7.67 -4.35
CA SER A 187 -2.84 6.62 -4.18
C SER A 187 -3.27 6.09 -5.54
N LYS A 188 -3.38 4.77 -5.67
CA LYS A 188 -3.80 4.10 -6.91
C LYS A 188 -4.68 2.91 -6.60
N SER A 189 -5.73 2.73 -7.41
CA SER A 189 -6.47 1.48 -7.46
C SER A 189 -5.86 0.54 -8.48
N HIS A 190 -5.70 -0.72 -8.11
CA HIS A 190 -5.22 -1.80 -8.97
C HIS A 190 -6.29 -2.90 -9.08
N GLY A 191 -6.26 -3.68 -10.16
CA GLY A 191 -7.24 -4.74 -10.42
C GLY A 191 -8.53 -4.25 -11.10
N GLN A 192 -9.42 -5.18 -11.41
CA GLN A 192 -10.67 -4.95 -12.14
C GLN A 192 -11.86 -5.54 -11.35
N GLY A 193 -13.00 -4.82 -11.35
CA GLY A 193 -14.24 -5.27 -10.71
C GLY A 193 -14.05 -5.67 -9.23
N HIS A 194 -14.48 -6.88 -8.88
CA HIS A 194 -14.36 -7.41 -7.52
C HIS A 194 -12.91 -7.60 -7.07
N ASN A 195 -11.96 -7.74 -8.01
CA ASN A 195 -10.52 -7.82 -7.78
C ASN A 195 -9.82 -6.49 -7.53
N ARG A 196 -10.59 -5.38 -7.46
CA ARG A 196 -10.01 -4.05 -7.32
C ARG A 196 -9.62 -3.75 -5.87
N TYR A 197 -8.34 -3.48 -5.62
CA TYR A 197 -7.80 -3.03 -4.32
C TYR A 197 -7.19 -1.63 -4.46
N LEU A 198 -6.99 -0.95 -3.33
CA LEU A 198 -6.42 0.40 -3.30
C LEU A 198 -5.09 0.37 -2.56
N VAL A 199 -4.06 1.00 -3.13
CA VAL A 199 -2.73 1.13 -2.54
C VAL A 199 -2.40 2.62 -2.35
N VAL A 200 -1.86 2.96 -1.19
CA VAL A 200 -1.31 4.28 -0.87
C VAL A 200 0.19 4.14 -0.64
N SER A 201 0.96 4.94 -1.38
CA SER A 201 2.43 4.89 -1.41
C SER A 201 3.03 6.29 -1.29
N ARG A 202 4.31 6.36 -0.91
CA ARG A 202 5.03 7.64 -0.90
C ARG A 202 5.32 8.13 -2.31
N LYS A 203 5.32 9.45 -2.49
CA LYS A 203 5.83 10.07 -3.73
C LYS A 203 7.36 10.03 -3.68
N ARG A 204 7.98 9.09 -4.38
CA ARG A 204 9.43 9.05 -4.58
C ARG A 204 9.77 9.45 -6.01
N ARG A 205 10.85 10.20 -6.20
CA ARG A 205 11.44 10.40 -7.52
C ARG A 205 12.15 9.13 -7.95
N LYS A 206 12.36 8.96 -9.26
CA LYS A 206 12.96 7.72 -9.79
C LYS A 206 14.43 7.63 -9.41
N GLU A 207 15.08 8.79 -9.38
CA GLU A 207 16.47 8.98 -9.02
C GLU A 207 16.68 8.61 -7.54
N ASP A 208 15.90 9.22 -6.64
CA ASP A 208 15.94 8.93 -5.20
C ASP A 208 15.72 7.42 -4.91
N LEU A 209 14.82 6.76 -5.65
CA LEU A 209 14.56 5.32 -5.50
C LEU A 209 15.73 4.46 -6.00
N LEU A 210 16.41 4.85 -7.09
CA LEU A 210 17.58 4.13 -7.60
C LEU A 210 18.77 4.29 -6.65
N ASP A 211 18.98 5.47 -6.08
CA ASP A 211 20.07 5.72 -5.14
C ASP A 211 19.89 4.90 -3.86
N GLN A 212 18.68 4.86 -3.32
CA GLN A 212 18.33 3.99 -2.19
C GLN A 212 18.49 2.51 -2.53
N LEU A 213 18.07 2.07 -3.73
CA LEU A 213 18.25 0.67 -4.17
C LEU A 213 19.73 0.29 -4.28
N LYS A 214 20.61 1.22 -4.69
CA LYS A 214 22.05 0.97 -4.73
C LYS A 214 22.67 0.89 -3.34
N GLN A 215 22.14 1.63 -2.37
CA GLN A 215 22.65 1.65 -0.99
C GLN A 215 22.15 0.46 -0.16
N GLU A 216 20.85 0.19 -0.22
CA GLU A 216 20.15 -0.75 0.67
C GLU A 216 19.85 -2.10 -0.01
N GLY A 217 19.98 -2.21 -1.33
CA GLY A 217 19.66 -3.42 -2.11
C GLY A 217 18.16 -3.67 -2.30
N GLN A 218 17.30 -3.18 -1.40
CA GLN A 218 15.84 -3.31 -1.49
C GLN A 218 15.14 -2.04 -1.00
N VAL A 219 14.14 -1.57 -1.75
CA VAL A 219 13.33 -0.39 -1.41
C VAL A 219 11.87 -0.69 -1.69
N GLY A 220 11.10 -0.92 -0.61
CA GLY A 220 9.69 -1.30 -0.70
C GLY A 220 9.52 -2.61 -1.48
N HIS A 221 8.82 -2.56 -2.60
CA HIS A 221 8.63 -3.73 -3.48
C HIS A 221 9.72 -3.89 -4.53
N TYR A 222 10.70 -2.99 -4.61
CA TYR A 222 11.78 -3.10 -5.58
C TYR A 222 13.01 -3.72 -4.94
N GLU A 223 13.65 -4.64 -5.65
CA GLU A 223 14.92 -5.24 -5.26
C GLU A 223 15.92 -5.07 -6.41
N LEU A 224 17.16 -4.74 -6.04
CA LEU A 224 18.27 -4.63 -6.96
C LEU A 224 19.01 -5.97 -7.00
N ILE A 225 18.86 -6.69 -8.11
CA ILE A 225 19.64 -7.90 -8.36
C ILE A 225 20.94 -7.48 -9.03
N MET A 226 22.04 -7.66 -8.31
CA MET A 226 23.39 -7.53 -8.86
C MET A 226 23.64 -8.63 -9.89
N PRO A 227 24.43 -8.37 -10.95
CA PRO A 227 24.79 -9.38 -11.92
C PRO A 227 25.45 -10.58 -11.22
N GLN A 228 25.02 -11.79 -11.57
CA GLN A 228 25.67 -13.00 -11.05
C GLN A 228 27.06 -13.10 -11.69
N ALA A 229 28.09 -12.79 -10.90
CA ALA A 229 29.47 -13.11 -11.24
C ALA A 229 29.61 -14.64 -11.25
N ASN A 230 30.13 -15.19 -12.35
CA ASN A 230 30.60 -16.57 -12.39
C ASN A 230 31.81 -16.75 -11.47
#